data_AF-A0A2M7G1V9-F1
#
_entry.id   AF-A0A2M7G1V9-F1
#
_cell.length_a   1.000
_cell.length_b   1.000
_cell.length_c   1.000
_cell.angle_alpha   90.00
_cell.angle_beta   90.00
_cell.angle_gamma   90.00
#
_symmetry.space_group_name_H-M   'P 1'
#
loop_
_entity.id
_entity.type
_entity.pdbx_description
1 polymer ?
#
loop_
_entity_poly.entity_id
_entity_poly.type
_entity_poly.pdbx_seq_one_letter_code
_entity_poly.pdbx_strand_id
1 'polypeptide(L)'
;MQKRPVYKAHGLYSRRLGGLNLLALSVLLACSSKAAAPVVTQATPASPSAAAQLVASLEAKLDSLRSELNQASANASAVPAALPEQTEPQPEAPVPETISSEPVSPDSPPPSVIPSSAPGMGGCPAGPDLDGDGLSEACETQLAEKFAPVFFHSSEETYFPLLPQTYLAQSALWFVDQDCSPDLQAQIKTSPSLQDLLGATHPASCDTKLPTASNSTRSREKLRSFYLADLPKEAWVGSKTTSDWVTYFHAYPNTLKGVTLQYWRFYAYHSGGGDHGGDWVSVHLVLDSHFEPLKLGYALDKKLKYLAWNEIEREGETHARIYSAPQSHQIHTVANEVSADGCKGLGGFFSCRVDPNKPETFVRQESWSKGQVSWFSGETGISGGLVNLGERSKPLNSSEFIQFSGLWGSPGKNYDNSGDWGPAYQDTDLLSNGYLNAWAAGMNHPKREEAYPLSISP
;
A
#
# COMPACT_ATOMS: atom_id res chain seq x y z
N MET A 1 36.66 -25.69 -10.29
CA MET A 1 35.37 -25.86 -11.01
C MET A 1 34.85 -27.27 -10.76
N GLN A 2 34.09 -27.47 -9.69
CA GLN A 2 33.40 -28.74 -9.40
C GLN A 2 31.92 -28.57 -9.75
N LYS A 3 31.42 -29.42 -10.66
CA LYS A 3 30.02 -29.43 -11.10
C LYS A 3 29.14 -29.99 -9.98
N ARG A 4 28.16 -29.22 -9.52
CA ARG A 4 27.07 -29.71 -8.65
C ARG A 4 26.09 -30.59 -9.47
N PRO A 5 25.50 -31.64 -8.88
CA PRO A 5 24.59 -32.52 -9.59
C PRO A 5 23.18 -31.91 -9.68
N VAL A 6 22.55 -32.09 -10.84
CA VAL A 6 21.16 -31.73 -11.13
C VAL A 6 20.26 -32.88 -10.64
N TYR A 7 19.41 -32.62 -9.64
CA TYR A 7 18.35 -33.54 -9.25
C TYR A 7 17.13 -33.35 -10.16
N LYS A 8 16.77 -34.40 -10.91
CA LYS A 8 15.49 -34.51 -11.64
C LYS A 8 14.41 -35.03 -10.69
N ALA A 9 13.39 -34.22 -10.42
CA ALA A 9 12.16 -34.67 -9.76
C ALA A 9 11.20 -35.28 -10.80
N HIS A 10 10.89 -36.57 -10.65
CA HIS A 10 9.78 -37.23 -11.33
C HIS A 10 8.60 -37.33 -10.36
N GLY A 11 7.53 -36.57 -10.59
CA GLY A 11 6.26 -36.68 -9.89
C GLY A 11 5.17 -37.18 -10.86
N LEU A 12 4.80 -38.46 -10.72
CA LEU A 12 3.70 -39.10 -11.45
C LEU A 12 2.36 -38.68 -10.85
N TYR A 13 1.51 -38.01 -11.63
CA TYR A 13 0.10 -37.81 -11.31
C TYR A 13 -0.73 -39.04 -11.70
N SER A 14 -1.29 -39.74 -10.71
CA SER A 14 -2.29 -40.79 -10.91
C SER A 14 -3.67 -40.25 -10.55
N ARG A 15 -4.55 -40.21 -11.55
CA ARG A 15 -5.99 -39.94 -11.39
C ARG A 15 -6.66 -41.11 -10.66
N ARG A 16 -7.37 -40.84 -9.56
CA ARG A 16 -8.42 -41.74 -9.06
C ARG A 16 -9.73 -40.98 -8.92
N LEU A 17 -10.70 -41.44 -9.71
CA LEU A 17 -12.13 -41.21 -9.55
C LEU A 17 -12.66 -42.12 -8.43
N GLY A 18 -13.50 -41.56 -7.58
CA GLY A 18 -14.33 -42.25 -6.57
C GLY A 18 -14.98 -41.16 -5.75
N GLY A 19 -16.29 -41.04 -5.58
CA GLY A 19 -17.37 -42.02 -5.64
C GLY A 19 -18.28 -41.61 -4.49
N LEU A 20 -19.44 -41.01 -4.81
CA LEU A 20 -20.42 -40.53 -3.83
C LEU A 20 -20.88 -41.68 -2.91
N ASN A 21 -20.94 -41.42 -1.60
CA ASN A 21 -21.78 -42.16 -0.68
C ASN A 21 -22.49 -41.18 0.25
N LEU A 22 -23.80 -41.02 0.02
CA LEU A 22 -24.76 -40.43 0.95
C LEU A 22 -25.16 -41.51 1.95
N LEU A 23 -24.95 -41.26 3.25
CA LEU A 23 -25.53 -42.06 4.33
C LEU A 23 -26.35 -41.13 5.23
N ALA A 24 -27.64 -41.41 5.26
CA ALA A 24 -28.65 -40.79 6.09
C ALA A 24 -28.47 -41.18 7.56
N LEU A 25 -28.67 -40.23 8.48
CA LEU A 25 -28.77 -40.48 9.91
C LEU A 25 -30.15 -40.06 10.40
N SER A 26 -31.01 -41.04 10.61
CA SER A 26 -32.29 -40.91 11.30
C SER A 26 -32.10 -41.35 12.74
N VAL A 27 -32.40 -40.48 13.72
CA VAL A 27 -32.53 -40.88 15.13
C VAL A 27 -33.95 -40.59 15.59
N LEU A 28 -34.64 -41.69 15.90
CA LEU A 28 -35.90 -41.76 16.63
C LEU A 28 -35.66 -41.49 18.12
N LEU A 29 -36.49 -40.65 18.75
CA LEU A 29 -36.80 -40.77 20.17
C LEU A 29 -38.31 -40.61 20.36
N ALA A 30 -38.91 -41.58 21.06
CA ALA A 30 -40.32 -41.62 21.43
C ALA A 30 -40.47 -41.94 22.93
N CYS A 31 -41.64 -41.56 23.46
CA CYS A 31 -42.24 -41.84 24.77
C CYS A 31 -41.79 -40.92 25.93
N SER A 32 -42.64 -40.44 26.84
CA SER A 32 -44.00 -40.84 27.24
C SER A 32 -44.75 -39.70 27.96
N SER A 33 -46.04 -39.94 28.15
CA SER A 33 -47.15 -39.09 28.59
C SER A 33 -47.24 -38.75 30.08
N LYS A 34 -47.90 -37.62 30.40
CA LYS A 34 -49.09 -37.56 31.30
C LYS A 34 -49.69 -36.16 31.36
N ALA A 35 -51.01 -36.10 31.20
CA ALA A 35 -51.83 -34.90 31.28
C ALA A 35 -52.22 -34.57 32.73
N ALA A 36 -52.24 -33.29 33.08
CA ALA A 36 -52.98 -32.71 34.20
C ALA A 36 -53.56 -31.35 33.78
N ALA A 37 -54.77 -31.05 34.26
CA ALA A 37 -55.62 -29.92 33.87
C ALA A 37 -55.04 -28.54 34.24
N PRO A 38 -55.42 -27.45 33.54
CA PRO A 38 -54.81 -26.14 33.73
C PRO A 38 -55.42 -25.39 34.92
N VAL A 39 -54.57 -24.98 35.86
CA VAL A 39 -54.86 -23.94 36.85
C VAL A 39 -54.48 -22.60 36.24
N VAL A 40 -55.47 -21.78 35.90
CA VAL A 40 -55.26 -20.41 35.42
C VAL A 40 -54.82 -19.55 36.61
N THR A 41 -53.52 -19.38 36.76
CA THR A 41 -52.92 -18.35 37.60
C THR A 41 -52.60 -17.16 36.73
N GLN A 42 -53.18 -15.99 37.02
CA GLN A 42 -52.81 -14.73 36.37
C GLN A 42 -51.38 -14.40 36.77
N ALA A 43 -50.44 -14.70 35.87
CA ALA A 43 -49.03 -14.34 36.03
C ALA A 43 -48.88 -12.83 35.89
N THR A 44 -48.37 -12.20 36.93
CA THR A 44 -47.86 -10.83 36.88
C THR A 44 -46.73 -10.78 35.84
N PRO A 45 -46.68 -9.78 34.94
CA PRO A 45 -45.64 -9.72 33.91
C PRO A 45 -44.27 -9.68 34.58
N ALA A 46 -43.44 -10.68 34.26
CA ALA A 46 -42.07 -10.74 34.72
C ALA A 46 -41.34 -9.48 34.27
N SER A 47 -40.60 -8.85 35.17
CA SER A 47 -39.75 -7.72 34.82
C SER A 47 -38.81 -8.12 33.68
N PRO A 48 -38.60 -7.27 32.67
CA PRO A 48 -37.73 -7.59 31.55
C PRO A 48 -36.33 -7.92 32.06
N SER A 49 -35.73 -8.95 31.47
CA SER A 49 -34.37 -9.37 31.82
C SER A 49 -33.37 -8.22 31.59
N ALA A 50 -32.24 -8.24 32.30
CA ALA A 50 -31.17 -7.27 32.10
C ALA A 50 -30.71 -7.19 30.63
N ALA A 51 -30.77 -8.31 29.90
CA ALA A 51 -30.50 -8.35 28.46
C ALA A 51 -31.53 -7.56 27.64
N ALA A 52 -32.83 -7.69 27.95
CA ALA A 52 -33.88 -6.91 27.28
C ALA A 52 -33.76 -5.41 27.57
N GLN A 53 -33.36 -5.04 28.80
CA GLN A 53 -33.09 -3.64 29.15
C GLN A 53 -31.88 -3.08 28.41
N LEU A 54 -30.81 -3.88 28.23
CA LEU A 54 -29.64 -3.48 27.46
C LEU A 54 -29.98 -3.27 25.98
N VAL A 55 -30.76 -4.19 25.38
CA VAL A 55 -31.20 -4.05 23.98
C VAL A 55 -32.04 -2.77 23.79
N ALA A 56 -33.02 -2.53 24.66
CA ALA A 56 -33.83 -1.31 24.59
C ALA A 56 -32.99 -0.03 24.77
N SER A 57 -31.97 -0.07 25.64
CA SER A 57 -31.03 1.05 25.81
C SER A 57 -30.16 1.30 24.57
N LEU A 58 -29.77 0.24 23.85
CA LEU A 58 -28.99 0.36 22.62
C LEU A 58 -29.86 0.89 21.46
N GLU A 59 -31.11 0.45 21.35
CA GLU A 59 -32.08 0.96 20.38
C GLU A 59 -32.34 2.46 20.57
N ALA A 60 -32.58 2.89 21.82
CA ALA A 60 -32.77 4.30 22.12
C ALA A 60 -31.54 5.16 21.77
N LYS A 61 -30.33 4.62 21.99
CA LYS A 61 -29.09 5.32 21.64
C LYS A 61 -28.88 5.41 20.12
N LEU A 62 -29.25 4.36 19.38
CA LEU A 62 -29.20 4.35 17.92
C LEU A 62 -30.16 5.38 17.31
N ASP A 63 -31.36 5.51 17.85
CA ASP A 63 -32.35 6.48 17.38
C ASP A 63 -31.91 7.93 17.68
N SER A 64 -31.27 8.18 18.83
CA SER A 64 -30.66 9.48 19.14
C SER A 64 -29.59 9.88 18.10
N LEU A 65 -28.68 8.96 17.77
CA LEU A 65 -27.61 9.21 16.79
C LEU A 65 -28.17 9.46 15.38
N ARG A 66 -29.22 8.74 14.98
CA ARG A 66 -29.92 8.99 13.71
C ARG A 66 -30.52 10.39 13.66
N SER A 67 -31.09 10.86 14.76
CA SER A 67 -31.65 12.21 14.85
C SER A 67 -30.56 13.29 14.71
N GLU A 68 -29.41 13.11 15.38
CA GLU A 68 -28.28 14.05 15.31
C GLU A 68 -27.70 14.13 13.89
N LEU A 69 -27.54 13.00 13.20
CA LEU A 69 -27.03 12.95 11.83
C LEU A 69 -27.96 13.70 10.85
N ASN A 70 -29.28 13.49 10.97
CA ASN A 70 -30.26 14.19 10.15
C ASN A 70 -30.23 15.70 10.36
N GLN A 71 -30.04 16.15 11.61
CA GLN A 71 -29.92 17.56 11.93
C GLN A 71 -28.63 18.18 11.35
N ALA A 72 -27.50 17.46 11.41
CA ALA A 72 -26.25 17.90 10.81
C ALA A 72 -26.34 18.05 9.29
N SER A 73 -26.99 17.09 8.60
CA SER A 73 -27.22 17.12 7.15
C SER A 73 -28.10 18.31 6.72
N ALA A 74 -29.16 18.58 7.47
CA ALA A 74 -30.03 19.74 7.22
C ALA A 74 -29.27 21.08 7.36
N ASN A 75 -28.36 21.17 8.35
CA ASN A 75 -27.54 22.37 8.55
C ASN A 75 -26.49 22.58 7.45
N ALA A 76 -25.92 21.51 6.91
CA ALA A 76 -24.93 21.58 5.83
C ALA A 76 -25.53 22.08 4.50
N SER A 77 -26.82 21.81 4.27
CA SER A 77 -27.52 22.20 3.03
C SER A 77 -27.96 23.67 2.98
N ALA A 78 -27.79 24.43 4.07
CA ALA A 78 -28.27 25.80 4.20
C ALA A 78 -27.24 26.89 3.82
N VAL A 79 -26.09 26.53 3.25
CA VAL A 79 -25.07 27.51 2.82
C VAL A 79 -25.40 28.03 1.40
N PRO A 80 -25.59 29.35 1.19
CA PRO A 80 -25.91 29.89 -0.12
C PRO A 80 -24.71 29.81 -1.06
N ALA A 81 -24.90 29.15 -2.21
CA ALA A 81 -23.95 29.15 -3.31
C ALA A 81 -23.98 30.51 -4.03
N ALA A 82 -22.93 31.32 -3.85
CA ALA A 82 -22.61 32.44 -4.72
C ALA A 82 -21.18 32.26 -5.21
N LEU A 83 -21.03 31.74 -6.44
CA LEU A 83 -19.75 31.71 -7.16
C LEU A 83 -19.78 32.79 -8.25
N PRO A 84 -18.74 33.61 -8.38
CA PRO A 84 -18.61 34.55 -9.48
C PRO A 84 -18.15 33.85 -10.77
N GLU A 85 -18.76 34.27 -11.86
CA GLU A 85 -18.51 33.88 -13.24
C GLU A 85 -17.09 34.27 -13.67
N GLN A 86 -16.25 33.28 -14.03
CA GLN A 86 -14.91 33.51 -14.56
C GLN A 86 -14.93 33.51 -16.09
N THR A 87 -14.22 34.49 -16.65
CA THR A 87 -14.13 34.81 -18.07
C THR A 87 -13.09 33.93 -18.76
N GLU A 88 -13.46 33.37 -19.91
CA GLU A 88 -12.63 32.54 -20.81
C GLU A 88 -11.39 33.30 -21.35
N PRO A 89 -10.18 32.70 -21.34
CA PRO A 89 -9.03 33.22 -22.09
C PRO A 89 -8.92 32.61 -23.49
N GLN A 90 -8.49 33.45 -24.44
CA GLN A 90 -8.27 33.14 -25.86
C GLN A 90 -7.02 32.28 -26.11
N PRO A 91 -6.96 31.56 -27.26
CA PRO A 91 -5.88 30.64 -27.58
C PRO A 91 -4.62 31.33 -28.14
N GLU A 92 -3.45 30.95 -27.61
CA GLU A 92 -2.13 31.33 -28.13
C GLU A 92 -1.58 30.34 -29.18
N ALA A 93 -0.72 30.88 -30.05
CA ALA A 93 -0.18 30.28 -31.27
C ALA A 93 0.95 29.26 -31.03
N PRO A 94 1.24 28.36 -32.00
CA PRO A 94 2.19 27.27 -31.81
C PRO A 94 3.65 27.71 -31.95
N VAL A 95 4.52 27.17 -31.06
CA VAL A 95 5.98 27.34 -31.07
C VAL A 95 6.62 26.06 -31.65
N PRO A 96 7.67 26.15 -32.49
CA PRO A 96 8.28 24.99 -33.14
C PRO A 96 9.32 24.29 -32.24
N GLU A 97 9.21 22.96 -32.19
CA GLU A 97 10.18 22.06 -31.53
C GLU A 97 11.45 21.88 -32.37
N THR A 98 12.61 21.93 -31.72
CA THR A 98 13.83 21.29 -32.24
C THR A 98 14.71 20.92 -31.05
N ILE A 99 14.73 19.64 -30.67
CA ILE A 99 15.65 19.10 -29.67
C ILE A 99 16.59 18.12 -30.37
N SER A 100 17.88 18.47 -30.33
CA SER A 100 18.99 17.65 -30.79
C SER A 100 19.43 16.71 -29.65
N SER A 101 19.59 15.43 -29.96
CA SER A 101 20.02 14.38 -29.04
C SER A 101 21.52 14.14 -29.18
N GLU A 102 22.31 14.59 -28.20
CA GLU A 102 23.69 14.13 -28.02
C GLU A 102 23.78 13.07 -26.89
N PRO A 103 24.56 12.00 -27.07
CA PRO A 103 24.73 10.95 -26.05
C PRO A 103 25.71 11.37 -24.95
N VAL A 104 25.27 11.27 -23.69
CA VAL A 104 26.07 11.57 -22.49
C VAL A 104 26.91 10.35 -22.09
N SER A 105 28.18 10.59 -21.75
CA SER A 105 29.20 9.61 -21.39
C SER A 105 29.03 9.06 -19.95
N PRO A 106 29.22 7.74 -19.71
CA PRO A 106 28.87 7.08 -18.44
C PRO A 106 29.86 7.25 -17.26
N ASP A 107 30.94 8.02 -17.39
CA ASP A 107 32.03 8.07 -16.39
C ASP A 107 32.12 9.35 -15.53
N SER A 108 31.06 10.17 -15.49
CA SER A 108 31.06 11.37 -14.63
C SER A 108 30.77 11.01 -13.16
N PRO A 109 31.58 11.46 -12.18
CA PRO A 109 31.25 11.31 -10.77
C PRO A 109 29.92 12.02 -10.45
N PRO A 110 29.12 11.53 -9.48
CA PRO A 110 27.88 12.18 -9.10
C PRO A 110 28.18 13.63 -8.68
N PRO A 111 27.36 14.61 -9.14
CA PRO A 111 27.60 16.01 -8.85
C PRO A 111 27.62 16.23 -7.34
N SER A 112 28.71 16.82 -6.86
CA SER A 112 28.84 17.29 -5.48
C SER A 112 27.75 18.33 -5.20
N VAL A 113 27.07 18.15 -4.06
CA VAL A 113 26.18 19.09 -3.36
C VAL A 113 26.08 20.45 -4.05
N ILE A 114 25.03 20.63 -4.85
CA ILE A 114 24.70 21.92 -5.46
C ILE A 114 24.41 22.88 -4.29
N PRO A 115 25.06 24.06 -4.22
CA PRO A 115 24.77 25.02 -3.16
C PRO A 115 23.28 25.37 -3.14
N SER A 116 22.69 25.31 -1.95
CA SER A 116 21.27 25.49 -1.55
C SER A 116 20.65 26.87 -1.89
N SER A 117 21.19 27.57 -2.89
CA SER A 117 20.73 28.88 -3.34
C SER A 117 20.51 28.88 -4.86
N ALA A 118 19.86 27.83 -5.39
CA ALA A 118 19.31 27.90 -6.74
C ALA A 118 18.17 28.94 -6.74
N PRO A 119 18.21 29.96 -7.62
CA PRO A 119 17.13 30.94 -7.73
C PRO A 119 15.82 30.21 -8.00
N GLY A 120 14.79 30.55 -7.21
CA GLY A 120 13.59 29.77 -7.01
C GLY A 120 13.00 29.16 -8.27
N MET A 121 12.81 27.84 -8.24
CA MET A 121 11.92 27.15 -9.18
C MET A 121 10.54 27.80 -9.06
N GLY A 122 10.21 28.65 -10.03
CA GLY A 122 9.06 29.55 -9.98
C GLY A 122 7.76 28.75 -9.91
N GLY A 123 7.21 28.61 -8.71
CA GLY A 123 5.98 27.84 -8.47
C GLY A 123 5.92 27.25 -7.08
N CYS A 124 7.08 26.98 -6.46
CA CYS A 124 7.12 26.40 -5.14
C CYS A 124 7.23 27.44 -4.01
N PRO A 125 6.42 27.32 -2.94
CA PRO A 125 6.51 28.20 -1.77
C PRO A 125 7.85 28.00 -1.06
N ALA A 126 8.44 29.11 -0.62
CA ALA A 126 9.60 29.06 0.26
C ALA A 126 9.18 28.47 1.62
N GLY A 127 10.06 27.70 2.23
CA GLY A 127 9.82 27.05 3.52
C GLY A 127 11.08 26.34 4.01
N PRO A 128 11.04 25.76 5.23
CA PRO A 128 12.10 24.87 5.67
C PRO A 128 12.14 23.62 4.76
N ASP A 129 13.35 23.13 4.57
CA ASP A 129 13.69 21.83 3.97
C ASP A 129 14.15 20.97 5.17
N LEU A 130 13.24 20.16 5.74
CA LEU A 130 13.52 19.48 7.01
C LEU A 130 14.32 18.19 6.79
N ASP A 131 14.18 17.57 5.62
CA ASP A 131 14.84 16.31 5.28
C ASP A 131 16.13 16.50 4.44
N GLY A 132 16.34 17.69 3.88
CA GLY A 132 17.55 18.16 3.21
C GLY A 132 17.69 17.68 1.77
N ASP A 133 16.59 17.43 1.07
CA ASP A 133 16.58 16.97 -0.32
C ASP A 133 16.69 18.13 -1.34
N GLY A 134 16.59 19.38 -0.87
CA GLY A 134 16.62 20.59 -1.69
C GLY A 134 15.26 21.14 -2.11
N LEU A 135 14.16 20.53 -1.65
CA LEU A 135 12.80 21.03 -1.74
C LEU A 135 12.34 21.53 -0.36
N SER A 136 11.41 22.47 -0.34
CA SER A 136 10.79 22.86 0.94
C SER A 136 9.61 21.93 1.22
N GLU A 137 9.31 21.68 2.49
CA GLU A 137 8.15 20.86 2.88
C GLU A 137 6.83 21.39 2.29
N ALA A 138 6.74 22.71 2.18
CA ALA A 138 5.59 23.38 1.60
C ALA A 138 5.48 23.13 0.09
N CYS A 139 6.60 23.09 -0.64
CA CYS A 139 6.67 22.77 -2.06
C CYS A 139 6.26 21.31 -2.30
N GLU A 140 6.85 20.38 -1.54
CA GLU A 140 6.56 18.96 -1.66
C GLU A 140 5.08 18.67 -1.38
N THR A 141 4.55 19.20 -0.27
CA THR A 141 3.14 19.04 0.09
C THR A 141 2.24 19.64 -0.98
N GLN A 142 2.52 20.86 -1.49
CA GLN A 142 1.69 21.48 -2.51
C GLN A 142 1.65 20.65 -3.80
N LEU A 143 2.80 20.17 -4.26
CA LEU A 143 2.88 19.35 -5.47
C LEU A 143 2.19 17.99 -5.26
N ALA A 144 2.41 17.35 -4.11
CA ALA A 144 1.78 16.08 -3.78
C ALA A 144 0.25 16.19 -3.69
N GLU A 145 -0.28 17.24 -3.07
CA GLU A 145 -1.73 17.51 -3.01
C GLU A 145 -2.32 17.80 -4.39
N LYS A 146 -1.65 18.63 -5.20
CA LYS A 146 -2.10 19.00 -6.56
C LYS A 146 -2.21 17.77 -7.46
N PHE A 147 -1.24 16.86 -7.38
CA PHE A 147 -1.11 15.72 -8.30
C PHE A 147 -1.42 14.37 -7.64
N ALA A 148 -2.11 14.37 -6.49
CA ALA A 148 -2.46 13.17 -5.76
C ALA A 148 -3.32 12.22 -6.64
N PRO A 149 -3.01 10.93 -6.72
CA PRO A 149 -3.80 9.99 -7.53
C PRO A 149 -5.19 9.74 -6.93
N VAL A 150 -6.15 9.39 -7.79
CA VAL A 150 -7.44 8.82 -7.39
C VAL A 150 -7.37 7.31 -7.61
N PHE A 151 -7.53 6.56 -6.53
CA PHE A 151 -7.51 5.11 -6.59
C PHE A 151 -8.91 4.53 -6.76
N PHE A 152 -9.03 3.57 -7.65
CA PHE A 152 -10.23 2.78 -7.91
C PHE A 152 -9.92 1.34 -7.55
N HIS A 153 -10.37 0.92 -6.39
CA HIS A 153 -10.31 -0.48 -5.98
C HIS A 153 -11.47 -1.22 -6.61
N SER A 154 -11.22 -2.39 -7.17
CA SER A 154 -12.30 -3.25 -7.65
C SER A 154 -13.36 -3.47 -6.55
N SER A 155 -14.63 -3.59 -6.93
CA SER A 155 -15.68 -4.06 -6.01
C SER A 155 -15.46 -5.50 -5.52
N GLU A 156 -14.54 -6.25 -6.15
CA GLU A 156 -14.06 -7.57 -5.69
C GLU A 156 -12.91 -7.47 -4.68
N GLU A 157 -12.40 -6.26 -4.40
CA GLU A 157 -11.32 -6.08 -3.44
C GLU A 157 -11.78 -6.49 -2.03
N THR A 158 -10.95 -7.28 -1.37
CA THR A 158 -11.17 -7.74 0.00
C THR A 158 -10.01 -7.38 0.93
N TYR A 159 -8.89 -6.90 0.40
CA TYR A 159 -7.71 -6.45 1.13
C TYR A 159 -7.56 -4.95 0.93
N PHE A 160 -7.86 -4.20 1.98
CA PHE A 160 -7.81 -2.75 1.98
C PHE A 160 -6.50 -2.25 2.59
N PRO A 161 -6.16 -0.96 2.39
CA PRO A 161 -4.96 -0.40 2.98
C PRO A 161 -4.92 -0.57 4.50
N LEU A 162 -3.70 -0.66 5.01
CA LEU A 162 -3.41 -0.75 6.42
C LEU A 162 -2.32 0.24 6.81
N LEU A 163 -2.39 0.78 8.03
CA LEU A 163 -1.30 1.54 8.60
C LEU A 163 -0.13 0.61 8.97
N PRO A 164 1.13 0.97 8.66
CA PRO A 164 2.31 0.23 9.10
C PRO A 164 2.30 -0.05 10.60
N GLN A 165 1.94 0.93 11.43
CA GLN A 165 1.89 0.80 12.90
C GLN A 165 0.90 -0.30 13.34
N THR A 166 -0.24 -0.41 12.66
CA THR A 166 -1.24 -1.45 12.93
C THR A 166 -0.73 -2.84 12.55
N TYR A 167 0.06 -2.94 11.47
CA TYR A 167 0.72 -4.18 11.08
C TYR A 167 1.80 -4.58 12.10
N LEU A 168 2.64 -3.63 12.53
CA LEU A 168 3.66 -3.86 13.54
C LEU A 168 3.07 -4.37 14.87
N ALA A 169 1.98 -3.77 15.32
CA ALA A 169 1.30 -4.18 16.56
C ALA A 169 0.80 -5.63 16.52
N GLN A 170 0.52 -6.17 15.32
CA GLN A 170 -0.07 -7.50 15.12
C GLN A 170 0.92 -8.53 14.55
N SER A 171 2.15 -8.11 14.24
CA SER A 171 3.19 -8.97 13.68
C SER A 171 4.22 -9.39 14.74
N ALA A 172 5.22 -10.15 14.31
CA ALA A 172 6.42 -10.44 15.06
C ALA A 172 7.64 -10.15 14.19
N LEU A 173 8.69 -9.57 14.76
CA LEU A 173 9.98 -9.44 14.11
C LEU A 173 10.77 -10.74 14.25
N TRP A 174 11.26 -11.22 13.13
CA TRP A 174 12.08 -12.42 13.00
C TRP A 174 13.35 -12.12 12.22
N PHE A 175 14.32 -13.01 12.35
CA PHE A 175 15.49 -13.10 11.51
C PHE A 175 15.52 -14.46 10.81
N VAL A 176 15.83 -14.47 9.52
CA VAL A 176 16.05 -15.68 8.71
C VAL A 176 17.47 -15.69 8.15
N ASP A 177 18.05 -16.88 8.06
CA ASP A 177 19.28 -17.16 7.30
C ASP A 177 19.17 -18.56 6.69
N GLN A 178 18.80 -18.63 5.41
CA GLN A 178 18.61 -19.87 4.63
C GLN A 178 19.94 -20.48 4.14
N ASP A 179 21.08 -19.80 4.34
CA ASP A 179 22.40 -20.39 4.06
C ASP A 179 22.85 -21.34 5.19
N CYS A 180 22.11 -21.40 6.30
CA CYS A 180 22.34 -22.30 7.41
C CYS A 180 21.82 -23.72 7.16
N SER A 181 22.37 -24.72 7.86
CA SER A 181 21.85 -26.10 7.84
C SER A 181 21.64 -26.62 9.27
N PRO A 182 20.38 -26.75 9.75
CA PRO A 182 19.14 -26.30 9.10
C PRO A 182 19.05 -24.78 9.00
N ASP A 183 18.14 -24.27 8.15
CA ASP A 183 17.81 -22.84 8.05
C ASP A 183 17.64 -22.24 9.45
N LEU A 184 18.28 -21.11 9.69
CA LEU A 184 18.14 -20.39 10.96
C LEU A 184 16.90 -19.52 10.88
N GLN A 185 15.98 -19.73 11.82
CA GLN A 185 14.87 -18.82 12.09
C GLN A 185 14.86 -18.45 13.56
N ALA A 186 14.98 -17.15 13.84
CA ALA A 186 15.03 -16.63 15.19
C ALA A 186 13.95 -15.55 15.37
N GLN A 187 13.01 -15.79 16.27
CA GLN A 187 12.07 -14.76 16.67
C GLN A 187 12.78 -13.74 17.55
N ILE A 188 12.72 -12.47 17.16
CA ILE A 188 13.36 -11.37 17.88
C ILE A 188 12.37 -10.73 18.85
N LYS A 189 11.16 -10.43 18.38
CA LYS A 189 10.17 -9.66 19.15
C LYS A 189 8.75 -9.90 18.68
N THR A 190 7.80 -10.09 19.58
CA THR A 190 6.36 -10.00 19.29
C THR A 190 5.89 -8.55 19.36
N SER A 191 5.01 -8.13 18.45
CA SER A 191 4.48 -6.77 18.38
C SER A 191 5.59 -5.71 18.44
N PRO A 192 6.58 -5.76 17.53
CA PRO A 192 7.74 -4.87 17.58
C PRO A 192 7.31 -3.40 17.49
N SER A 193 7.96 -2.54 18.28
CA SER A 193 7.91 -1.09 18.06
C SER A 193 8.80 -0.69 16.88
N LEU A 194 8.68 0.54 16.41
CA LEU A 194 9.57 1.09 15.39
C LEU A 194 11.04 1.12 15.88
N GLN A 195 11.26 1.39 17.16
CA GLN A 195 12.60 1.33 17.75
C GLN A 195 13.16 -0.10 17.75
N ASP A 196 12.32 -1.12 18.03
CA ASP A 196 12.74 -2.52 17.95
C ASP A 196 13.15 -2.90 16.53
N LEU A 197 12.41 -2.43 15.53
CA LEU A 197 12.76 -2.65 14.12
C LEU A 197 14.11 -2.07 13.79
N LEU A 198 14.36 -0.79 14.10
CA LEU A 198 15.56 -0.09 13.64
C LEU A 198 16.81 -0.42 14.47
N GLY A 199 16.63 -0.91 15.70
CA GLY A 199 17.72 -1.37 16.57
C GLY A 199 18.12 -2.83 16.37
N ALA A 200 17.38 -3.61 15.58
CA ALA A 200 17.62 -5.03 15.45
C ALA A 200 18.91 -5.34 14.68
N THR A 201 19.78 -6.13 15.30
CA THR A 201 20.99 -6.65 14.69
C THR A 201 21.10 -8.14 14.95
N HIS A 202 21.63 -8.87 13.99
CA HIS A 202 21.92 -10.28 14.11
C HIS A 202 23.41 -10.49 13.88
N PRO A 203 24.12 -11.24 14.74
CA PRO A 203 25.53 -11.49 14.54
C PRO A 203 25.79 -12.22 13.22
N ALA A 204 27.06 -12.22 12.80
CA ALA A 204 27.53 -13.11 11.75
C ALA A 204 27.11 -14.56 12.07
N SER A 205 26.54 -15.24 11.09
CA SER A 205 25.98 -16.59 11.22
C SER A 205 26.34 -17.43 10.01
N CYS A 206 26.50 -18.74 10.22
CA CYS A 206 26.72 -19.71 9.15
C CYS A 206 27.94 -19.35 8.29
N ASP A 207 27.80 -19.25 6.97
CA ASP A 207 28.93 -18.93 6.07
C ASP A 207 29.23 -17.43 5.97
N THR A 208 28.48 -16.61 6.70
CA THR A 208 28.53 -15.16 6.62
C THR A 208 29.45 -14.59 7.70
N LYS A 209 30.33 -13.66 7.33
CA LYS A 209 31.34 -13.12 8.26
C LYS A 209 30.93 -11.83 8.95
N LEU A 210 29.78 -11.27 8.61
CA LEU A 210 29.40 -9.93 9.04
C LEU A 210 27.98 -9.94 9.62
N PRO A 211 27.74 -9.06 10.59
CA PRO A 211 26.42 -8.89 11.17
C PRO A 211 25.44 -8.35 10.12
N THR A 212 24.16 -8.64 10.33
CA THR A 212 23.04 -8.07 9.59
C THR A 212 22.38 -7.02 10.47
N ALA A 213 22.16 -5.82 9.94
CA ALA A 213 21.36 -4.79 10.59
C ALA A 213 20.05 -4.59 9.82
N SER A 214 18.93 -4.52 10.54
CA SER A 214 17.57 -4.39 9.99
C SER A 214 17.28 -3.06 9.31
N ASN A 215 18.18 -2.07 9.39
CA ASN A 215 18.01 -0.73 8.85
C ASN A 215 19.01 -0.37 7.74
N SER A 216 19.87 -1.32 7.35
CA SER A 216 20.92 -1.07 6.37
C SER A 216 21.37 -2.31 5.59
N THR A 217 20.91 -3.51 5.98
CA THR A 217 21.33 -4.76 5.36
C THR A 217 20.12 -5.48 4.79
N ARG A 218 20.27 -5.94 3.55
CA ARG A 218 19.35 -6.84 2.88
C ARG A 218 20.15 -7.86 2.09
N SER A 219 19.59 -9.05 1.92
CA SER A 219 20.14 -10.08 1.05
C SER A 219 19.49 -10.01 -0.32
N ARG A 220 20.30 -10.26 -1.35
CA ARG A 220 19.77 -10.64 -2.65
C ARG A 220 18.91 -11.89 -2.47
N GLU A 221 17.79 -11.97 -3.18
CA GLU A 221 16.86 -13.12 -3.13
C GLU A 221 16.17 -13.36 -1.77
N LYS A 222 16.24 -12.42 -0.82
CA LYS A 222 15.51 -12.49 0.47
C LYS A 222 15.93 -13.68 1.36
N LEU A 223 17.11 -14.27 1.14
CA LEU A 223 17.59 -15.50 1.83
C LEU A 223 18.06 -15.27 3.28
N ARG A 224 18.56 -14.07 3.56
CA ARG A 224 19.10 -13.68 4.87
C ARG A 224 18.69 -12.25 5.23
N SER A 225 17.74 -12.10 6.13
CA SER A 225 17.20 -10.78 6.48
C SER A 225 16.39 -10.81 7.77
N PHE A 226 16.12 -9.62 8.30
CA PHE A 226 14.97 -9.43 9.17
C PHE A 226 13.68 -9.46 8.36
N TYR A 227 12.61 -9.95 8.97
CA TYR A 227 11.27 -9.90 8.41
C TYR A 227 10.21 -9.75 9.49
N LEU A 228 9.07 -9.19 9.09
CA LEU A 228 7.85 -9.17 9.89
C LEU A 228 7.00 -10.37 9.51
N ALA A 229 6.59 -11.19 10.47
CA ALA A 229 5.72 -12.33 10.20
C ALA A 229 4.38 -11.91 9.61
N ASP A 230 3.82 -12.75 8.74
CA ASP A 230 2.49 -12.51 8.18
C ASP A 230 1.45 -12.38 9.29
N LEU A 231 0.47 -11.50 9.07
CA LEU A 231 -0.65 -11.35 9.99
C LEU A 231 -1.55 -12.60 9.96
N PRO A 232 -2.32 -12.87 11.03
CA PRO A 232 -3.38 -13.87 10.96
C PRO A 232 -4.39 -13.52 9.86
N LYS A 233 -5.05 -14.55 9.29
CA LYS A 233 -5.91 -14.41 8.10
C LYS A 233 -7.03 -13.38 8.28
N GLU A 234 -7.54 -13.25 9.50
CA GLU A 234 -8.60 -12.31 9.85
C GLU A 234 -8.16 -10.85 9.70
N ALA A 235 -6.85 -10.58 9.78
CA ALA A 235 -6.25 -9.26 9.63
C ALA A 235 -5.77 -8.95 8.19
N TRP A 236 -5.82 -9.92 7.27
CA TRP A 236 -5.47 -9.71 5.86
C TRP A 236 -6.37 -8.67 5.17
N VAL A 237 -7.61 -8.53 5.66
CA VAL A 237 -8.61 -7.57 5.16
C VAL A 237 -8.14 -6.10 5.22
N GLY A 238 -7.13 -5.79 6.03
CA GLY A 238 -6.68 -4.41 6.25
C GLY A 238 -7.65 -3.59 7.10
N SER A 239 -7.62 -2.26 6.97
CA SER A 239 -8.54 -1.40 7.72
C SER A 239 -9.87 -1.23 6.99
N LYS A 240 -10.97 -1.37 7.73
CA LYS A 240 -12.32 -0.99 7.26
C LYS A 240 -12.62 0.49 7.50
N THR A 241 -11.79 1.17 8.27
CA THR A 241 -11.94 2.59 8.56
C THR A 241 -11.20 3.37 7.48
N THR A 242 -11.93 4.11 6.64
CA THR A 242 -11.32 4.78 5.48
C THR A 242 -10.31 5.88 5.86
N SER A 243 -10.39 6.41 7.08
CA SER A 243 -9.40 7.37 7.59
C SER A 243 -8.04 6.72 7.86
N ASP A 244 -7.95 5.39 7.87
CA ASP A 244 -6.69 4.67 7.97
C ASP A 244 -6.06 4.43 6.59
N TRP A 245 -6.77 4.77 5.50
CA TRP A 245 -6.30 4.56 4.13
C TRP A 245 -5.37 5.69 3.70
N VAL A 246 -4.23 5.77 4.38
CA VAL A 246 -3.18 6.75 4.10
C VAL A 246 -2.46 6.40 2.80
N THR A 247 -2.18 7.43 2.00
CA THR A 247 -1.21 7.35 0.91
C THR A 247 0.06 8.08 1.36
N TYR A 248 1.17 7.36 1.39
CA TYR A 248 2.46 7.94 1.74
C TYR A 248 3.08 8.54 0.50
N PHE A 249 3.77 9.66 0.61
CA PHE A 249 4.50 10.22 -0.53
C PHE A 249 5.93 10.57 -0.18
N HIS A 250 6.77 10.56 -1.22
CA HIS A 250 8.12 11.09 -1.20
C HIS A 250 8.31 11.92 -2.45
N ALA A 251 8.78 13.15 -2.28
CA ALA A 251 9.13 14.06 -3.36
C ALA A 251 10.66 14.19 -3.37
N TYR A 252 11.25 14.29 -4.56
CA TYR A 252 12.68 14.58 -4.68
C TYR A 252 13.01 15.24 -6.02
N PRO A 253 14.04 16.10 -6.09
CA PRO A 253 14.51 16.67 -7.34
C PRO A 253 14.96 15.60 -8.33
N ASN A 254 14.58 15.74 -9.60
CA ASN A 254 14.96 14.79 -10.64
C ASN A 254 15.98 15.38 -11.64
N THR A 255 16.48 14.55 -12.56
CA THR A 255 17.51 14.94 -13.55
C THR A 255 16.99 15.92 -14.61
N LEU A 256 15.68 16.15 -14.69
CA LEU A 256 15.06 17.15 -15.57
C LEU A 256 14.98 18.52 -14.91
N LYS A 257 15.61 18.69 -13.74
CA LYS A 257 15.47 19.88 -12.88
C LYS A 257 14.03 20.12 -12.42
N GLY A 258 13.20 19.07 -12.48
CA GLY A 258 11.86 19.03 -11.93
C GLY A 258 11.82 18.22 -10.64
N VAL A 259 10.66 17.65 -10.35
CA VAL A 259 10.42 16.81 -9.16
C VAL A 259 9.84 15.46 -9.60
N THR A 260 10.25 14.39 -8.94
CA THR A 260 9.53 13.12 -9.00
C THR A 260 8.74 12.94 -7.70
N LEU A 261 7.44 12.63 -7.82
CA LEU A 261 6.56 12.31 -6.70
C LEU A 261 6.30 10.80 -6.70
N GLN A 262 6.67 10.11 -5.63
CA GLN A 262 6.30 8.72 -5.41
C GLN A 262 5.12 8.67 -4.44
N TYR A 263 4.08 7.92 -4.80
CA TYR A 263 2.95 7.64 -3.91
C TYR A 263 2.94 6.16 -3.59
N TRP A 264 2.90 5.83 -2.30
CA TRP A 264 3.01 4.48 -1.75
C TRP A 264 1.78 4.13 -0.94
N ARG A 265 1.38 2.85 -1.02
CA ARG A 265 0.31 2.29 -0.19
C ARG A 265 0.74 0.96 0.36
N PHE A 266 0.28 0.68 1.57
CA PHE A 266 0.59 -0.55 2.27
C PHE A 266 -0.66 -1.40 2.47
N TYR A 267 -0.55 -2.69 2.17
CA TYR A 267 -1.57 -3.69 2.40
C TYR A 267 -1.03 -4.79 3.31
N ALA A 268 -1.91 -5.39 4.09
CA ALA A 268 -1.54 -6.46 5.01
C ALA A 268 -1.14 -7.75 4.29
N TYR A 269 -1.71 -8.00 3.11
CA TYR A 269 -1.58 -9.28 2.43
C TYR A 269 -1.86 -9.15 0.94
N HIS A 270 -1.10 -9.86 0.12
CA HIS A 270 -1.25 -9.96 -1.33
C HIS A 270 -1.72 -11.38 -1.70
N SER A 271 -2.74 -11.49 -2.54
CA SER A 271 -3.07 -12.73 -3.23
C SER A 271 -3.39 -12.49 -4.71
N GLY A 272 -2.55 -13.05 -5.58
CA GLY A 272 -2.64 -12.76 -7.02
C GLY A 272 -1.69 -13.58 -7.86
N GLY A 273 -1.26 -14.73 -7.33
CA GLY A 273 -0.01 -15.37 -7.73
C GLY A 273 1.14 -14.79 -6.91
N GLY A 274 1.92 -15.67 -6.29
CA GLY A 274 2.97 -15.24 -5.38
C GLY A 274 2.47 -14.80 -4.00
N ASP A 275 1.41 -15.40 -3.45
CA ASP A 275 0.81 -14.94 -2.19
C ASP A 275 1.85 -14.72 -1.07
N HIS A 276 1.77 -13.56 -0.42
CA HIS A 276 2.66 -13.14 0.68
C HIS A 276 1.96 -12.13 1.61
N GLY A 277 2.38 -12.08 2.88
CA GLY A 277 2.01 -10.95 3.75
C GLY A 277 2.81 -9.70 3.41
N GLY A 278 2.28 -8.55 3.81
CA GLY A 278 2.88 -7.23 3.64
C GLY A 278 3.20 -6.86 2.18
N ASP A 279 2.50 -5.86 1.66
CA ASP A 279 2.62 -5.48 0.26
C ASP A 279 2.68 -3.95 0.12
N TRP A 280 3.67 -3.49 -0.64
CA TRP A 280 3.93 -2.07 -0.90
C TRP A 280 3.79 -1.78 -2.39
N VAL A 281 2.72 -1.08 -2.75
CA VAL A 281 2.49 -0.65 -4.14
C VAL A 281 2.83 0.82 -4.31
N SER A 282 3.35 1.19 -5.49
CA SER A 282 3.63 2.58 -5.80
C SER A 282 3.36 3.02 -7.23
N VAL A 283 3.12 4.32 -7.37
CA VAL A 283 3.09 5.07 -8.63
C VAL A 283 3.99 6.31 -8.52
N HIS A 284 4.69 6.64 -9.61
CA HIS A 284 5.78 7.60 -9.64
C HIS A 284 5.49 8.65 -10.71
N LEU A 285 5.07 9.85 -10.32
CA LEU A 285 4.82 10.95 -11.25
C LEU A 285 6.10 11.76 -11.47
N VAL A 286 6.52 11.91 -12.73
CA VAL A 286 7.70 12.71 -13.09
C VAL A 286 7.24 14.04 -13.63
N LEU A 287 7.64 15.12 -12.97
CA LEU A 287 7.42 16.51 -13.37
C LEU A 287 8.66 17.09 -14.03
N ASP A 288 8.46 18.02 -14.97
CA ASP A 288 9.53 18.79 -15.60
C ASP A 288 10.01 19.98 -14.74
N SER A 289 10.89 20.82 -15.30
CA SER A 289 11.41 22.02 -14.62
C SER A 289 10.38 23.12 -14.35
N HIS A 290 9.17 23.02 -14.91
CA HIS A 290 8.03 23.90 -14.65
C HIS A 290 6.99 23.24 -13.75
N PHE A 291 7.30 22.06 -13.20
CA PHE A 291 6.40 21.22 -12.43
C PHE A 291 5.16 20.75 -13.21
N GLU A 292 5.29 20.64 -14.53
CA GLU A 292 4.27 20.06 -15.38
C GLU A 292 4.49 18.54 -15.52
N PRO A 293 3.41 17.74 -15.43
CA PRO A 293 3.52 16.29 -15.46
C PRO A 293 3.90 15.78 -16.86
N LEU A 294 4.98 15.00 -16.93
CA LEU A 294 5.49 14.41 -18.17
C LEU A 294 5.06 12.96 -18.35
N LYS A 295 5.19 12.15 -17.30
CA LYS A 295 4.94 10.71 -17.33
C LYS A 295 4.66 10.15 -15.95
N LEU A 296 3.92 9.04 -15.92
CA LEU A 296 3.69 8.26 -14.71
C LEU A 296 4.36 6.90 -14.86
N GLY A 297 5.20 6.55 -13.88
CA GLY A 297 5.72 5.21 -13.65
C GLY A 297 4.80 4.43 -12.72
N TYR A 298 4.66 3.14 -12.94
CA TYR A 298 4.00 2.24 -11.98
C TYR A 298 4.74 0.90 -11.94
N ALA A 299 4.74 0.26 -10.78
CA ALA A 299 5.43 -1.01 -10.57
C ALA A 299 4.66 -2.16 -11.23
N LEU A 300 5.34 -2.89 -12.12
CA LEU A 300 4.84 -4.10 -12.77
C LEU A 300 6.01 -5.09 -12.95
N ASP A 301 5.86 -6.33 -12.46
CA ASP A 301 6.88 -7.38 -12.57
C ASP A 301 8.29 -6.93 -12.12
N LYS A 302 8.38 -6.19 -11.00
CA LYS A 302 9.62 -5.62 -10.43
C LYS A 302 10.31 -4.59 -11.33
N LYS A 303 9.56 -3.98 -12.25
CA LYS A 303 10.03 -2.88 -13.12
C LYS A 303 9.08 -1.71 -13.06
N LEU A 304 9.62 -0.51 -13.22
CA LEU A 304 8.78 0.66 -13.49
C LEU A 304 8.42 0.66 -14.98
N LYS A 305 7.13 0.61 -15.27
CA LYS A 305 6.60 0.90 -16.60
C LYS A 305 6.15 2.36 -16.62
N TYR A 306 6.61 3.10 -17.62
CA TYR A 306 6.23 4.50 -17.79
C TYR A 306 5.19 4.66 -18.92
N LEU A 307 4.23 5.54 -18.69
CA LEU A 307 3.28 6.05 -19.69
C LEU A 307 3.39 7.56 -19.76
N ALA A 308 3.26 8.13 -20.97
CA ALA A 308 3.24 9.58 -21.12
C ALA A 308 2.01 10.16 -20.43
N TRP A 309 2.10 11.37 -19.87
CA TRP A 309 1.01 11.96 -19.09
C TRP A 309 -0.30 12.06 -19.88
N ASN A 310 -0.23 12.34 -21.18
CA ASN A 310 -1.38 12.43 -22.07
C ASN A 310 -2.06 11.08 -22.40
N GLU A 311 -1.43 9.95 -22.07
CA GLU A 311 -1.98 8.60 -22.25
C GLU A 311 -2.73 8.10 -21.01
N ILE A 312 -2.69 8.85 -19.91
CA ILE A 312 -3.23 8.43 -18.62
C ILE A 312 -4.65 8.97 -18.44
N GLU A 313 -5.54 8.09 -18.00
CA GLU A 313 -6.88 8.50 -17.55
C GLU A 313 -6.77 9.37 -16.29
N ARG A 314 -7.48 10.50 -16.28
CA ARG A 314 -7.38 11.50 -15.20
C ARG A 314 -8.76 11.95 -14.75
N GLU A 315 -8.83 12.40 -13.50
CA GLU A 315 -9.90 13.26 -13.01
C GLU A 315 -9.42 14.71 -13.01
N GLY A 316 -10.15 15.55 -13.74
CA GLY A 316 -9.66 16.90 -14.04
C GLY A 316 -8.35 16.84 -14.83
N GLU A 317 -7.49 17.83 -14.58
CA GLU A 317 -6.22 17.97 -15.28
C GLU A 317 -5.04 17.31 -14.55
N THR A 318 -5.16 17.07 -13.24
CA THR A 318 -4.02 16.80 -12.37
C THR A 318 -4.04 15.44 -11.68
N HIS A 319 -5.18 14.78 -11.54
CA HIS A 319 -5.30 13.57 -10.72
C HIS A 319 -5.35 12.31 -11.59
N ALA A 320 -4.26 11.54 -11.63
CA ALA A 320 -4.23 10.27 -12.34
C ALA A 320 -5.22 9.27 -11.74
N ARG A 321 -5.97 8.56 -12.58
CA ARG A 321 -6.80 7.43 -12.18
C ARG A 321 -5.95 6.16 -12.12
N ILE A 322 -5.90 5.56 -10.94
CA ILE A 322 -5.11 4.37 -10.66
C ILE A 322 -6.07 3.25 -10.27
N TYR A 323 -6.05 2.14 -11.01
CA TYR A 323 -6.93 1.00 -10.80
C TYR A 323 -6.17 -0.12 -10.10
N SER A 324 -6.67 -0.58 -8.95
CA SER A 324 -6.06 -1.67 -8.18
C SER A 324 -6.78 -2.98 -8.50
N ALA A 325 -6.04 -3.96 -9.00
CA ALA A 325 -6.56 -5.30 -9.21
C ALA A 325 -6.93 -5.95 -7.86
N PRO A 326 -8.06 -6.65 -7.79
CA PRO A 326 -8.54 -7.20 -6.53
C PRO A 326 -7.54 -8.21 -5.96
N GLN A 327 -7.21 -8.06 -4.68
CA GLN A 327 -6.35 -8.92 -3.87
C GLN A 327 -4.87 -8.97 -4.28
N SER A 328 -4.56 -8.83 -5.56
CA SER A 328 -3.19 -8.79 -6.07
C SER A 328 -2.54 -7.42 -5.98
N HIS A 329 -3.37 -6.39 -5.73
CA HIS A 329 -3.03 -4.97 -5.72
C HIS A 329 -2.22 -4.49 -6.94
N GLN A 330 -2.22 -5.27 -8.02
CA GLN A 330 -1.51 -4.92 -9.23
C GLN A 330 -2.09 -3.61 -9.75
N ILE A 331 -1.21 -2.66 -10.03
CA ILE A 331 -1.60 -1.34 -10.45
C ILE A 331 -1.79 -1.30 -11.97
N HIS A 332 -2.94 -0.77 -12.38
CA HIS A 332 -3.30 -0.51 -13.77
C HIS A 332 -3.65 0.98 -13.95
N THR A 333 -3.43 1.50 -15.15
CA THR A 333 -3.78 2.89 -15.52
C THR A 333 -4.99 2.95 -16.45
N VAL A 334 -5.57 1.80 -16.79
CA VAL A 334 -6.75 1.67 -17.65
C VAL A 334 -7.77 0.78 -16.94
N ALA A 335 -9.02 1.26 -16.84
CA ALA A 335 -10.05 0.61 -16.03
C ALA A 335 -10.38 -0.82 -16.51
N ASN A 336 -10.40 -1.02 -17.84
CA ASN A 336 -10.84 -2.27 -18.46
C ASN A 336 -9.88 -3.45 -18.24
N GLU A 337 -8.71 -3.23 -17.66
CA GLU A 337 -7.74 -4.28 -17.31
C GLU A 337 -8.07 -4.94 -15.96
N VAL A 338 -8.86 -4.27 -15.11
CA VAL A 338 -9.18 -4.73 -13.75
C VAL A 338 -10.55 -5.40 -13.70
N SER A 339 -10.62 -6.62 -13.15
CA SER A 339 -11.90 -7.31 -12.93
C SER A 339 -12.71 -6.63 -11.84
N ALA A 340 -14.04 -6.72 -11.94
CA ALA A 340 -14.98 -6.22 -10.95
C ALA A 340 -16.25 -7.07 -10.91
N ASP A 341 -16.90 -7.01 -9.75
CA ASP A 341 -18.24 -7.52 -9.50
C ASP A 341 -19.24 -6.37 -9.69
N GLY A 342 -20.54 -6.68 -9.70
CA GLY A 342 -21.60 -5.66 -9.69
C GLY A 342 -22.27 -5.40 -11.04
N CYS A 343 -21.69 -5.83 -12.16
CA CYS A 343 -22.41 -5.84 -13.45
C CYS A 343 -23.25 -7.10 -13.66
N LYS A 344 -23.72 -7.73 -12.58
CA LYS A 344 -24.55 -8.94 -12.59
C LYS A 344 -25.90 -8.61 -13.22
N GLY A 345 -25.95 -8.56 -14.55
CA GLY A 345 -27.17 -8.66 -15.32
C GLY A 345 -27.86 -10.00 -15.05
N LEU A 346 -29.12 -10.12 -15.48
CA LEU A 346 -29.92 -11.36 -15.43
C LEU A 346 -29.12 -12.53 -16.03
N GLY A 347 -28.46 -13.31 -15.17
CA GLY A 347 -27.67 -14.48 -15.57
C GLY A 347 -26.39 -14.73 -14.77
N GLY A 348 -25.76 -13.72 -14.14
CA GLY A 348 -24.62 -13.95 -13.22
C GLY A 348 -23.36 -14.64 -13.78
N PHE A 349 -23.23 -14.79 -15.11
CA PHE A 349 -22.13 -15.54 -15.76
C PHE A 349 -21.06 -14.66 -16.41
N PHE A 350 -21.19 -13.34 -16.43
CA PHE A 350 -20.20 -12.45 -17.04
C PHE A 350 -19.38 -11.73 -15.98
N SER A 351 -18.08 -12.04 -15.89
CA SER A 351 -17.10 -11.19 -15.19
C SER A 351 -17.15 -9.82 -15.83
N CYS A 352 -17.28 -8.77 -15.03
CA CYS A 352 -17.16 -7.42 -15.56
C CYS A 352 -15.84 -6.78 -15.18
N ARG A 353 -15.64 -5.56 -15.69
CA ARG A 353 -14.45 -4.77 -15.47
C ARG A 353 -14.83 -3.53 -14.71
N VAL A 354 -13.87 -2.92 -14.04
CA VAL A 354 -14.05 -1.58 -13.49
C VAL A 354 -14.44 -0.64 -14.63
N ASP A 355 -15.53 0.10 -14.43
CA ASP A 355 -16.04 1.11 -15.36
C ASP A 355 -16.25 2.39 -14.56
N PRO A 356 -15.44 3.45 -14.75
CA PRO A 356 -15.53 4.69 -13.98
C PRO A 356 -16.90 5.38 -14.03
N ASN A 357 -17.76 5.02 -15.00
CA ASN A 357 -19.12 5.55 -15.12
C ASN A 357 -20.16 4.70 -14.38
N LYS A 358 -19.75 3.62 -13.73
CA LYS A 358 -20.58 2.67 -12.97
C LYS A 358 -20.01 2.47 -11.57
N PRO A 359 -20.39 3.36 -10.61
CA PRO A 359 -19.88 3.32 -9.24
C PRO A 359 -20.05 1.98 -8.55
N GLU A 360 -21.02 1.16 -8.97
CA GLU A 360 -21.23 -0.19 -8.42
C GLU A 360 -20.05 -1.16 -8.68
N THR A 361 -19.11 -0.80 -9.55
CA THR A 361 -17.96 -1.64 -9.93
C THR A 361 -16.68 -1.35 -9.14
N PHE A 362 -16.65 -0.34 -8.28
CA PHE A 362 -15.43 0.05 -7.57
C PHE A 362 -15.67 0.77 -6.23
N VAL A 363 -14.64 0.79 -5.39
CA VAL A 363 -14.47 1.77 -4.31
C VAL A 363 -13.51 2.85 -4.78
N ARG A 364 -13.96 4.11 -4.81
CA ARG A 364 -13.14 5.26 -5.21
C ARG A 364 -12.53 5.92 -3.99
N GLN A 365 -11.26 6.28 -4.07
CA GLN A 365 -10.54 7.00 -3.05
C GLN A 365 -9.76 8.17 -3.63
N GLU A 366 -10.02 9.34 -3.09
CA GLU A 366 -9.22 10.55 -3.27
C GLU A 366 -8.07 10.52 -2.24
N SER A 367 -6.82 10.50 -2.69
CA SER A 367 -5.67 10.31 -1.78
C SER A 367 -5.18 11.60 -1.10
N TRP A 368 -5.62 12.78 -1.56
CA TRP A 368 -5.23 14.07 -1.01
C TRP A 368 -5.81 14.34 0.39
N SER A 369 -5.32 15.38 1.06
CA SER A 369 -5.81 15.78 2.38
C SER A 369 -7.30 16.09 2.36
N LYS A 370 -8.06 15.43 3.25
CA LYS A 370 -9.54 15.51 3.31
C LYS A 370 -10.25 14.96 2.07
N GLY A 371 -9.55 14.20 1.23
CA GLY A 371 -10.16 13.43 0.16
C GLY A 371 -11.23 12.47 0.70
N GLN A 372 -12.18 12.11 -0.14
CA GLN A 372 -13.26 11.19 0.20
C GLN A 372 -12.98 9.78 -0.30
N VAL A 373 -13.59 8.81 0.40
CA VAL A 373 -13.77 7.44 -0.08
C VAL A 373 -15.24 7.23 -0.37
N SER A 374 -15.57 6.77 -1.57
CA SER A 374 -16.92 6.45 -2.01
C SER A 374 -17.01 4.96 -2.33
N TRP A 375 -17.84 4.25 -1.58
CA TRP A 375 -18.06 2.82 -1.76
C TRP A 375 -19.09 2.56 -2.85
N PHE A 376 -18.97 1.41 -3.52
CA PHE A 376 -19.97 0.94 -4.49
C PHE A 376 -21.38 0.76 -3.88
N SER A 377 -21.50 0.65 -2.55
CA SER A 377 -22.76 0.63 -1.81
C SER A 377 -23.44 2.01 -1.69
N GLY A 378 -22.75 3.08 -2.08
CA GLY A 378 -23.18 4.47 -1.89
C GLY A 378 -22.74 5.08 -0.56
N GLU A 379 -22.11 4.30 0.33
CA GLU A 379 -21.52 4.83 1.56
C GLU A 379 -20.31 5.72 1.25
N THR A 380 -20.09 6.75 2.07
CA THR A 380 -18.94 7.65 1.93
C THR A 380 -18.19 7.78 3.26
N GLY A 381 -16.90 8.09 3.17
CA GLY A 381 -16.03 8.35 4.31
C GLY A 381 -14.91 9.32 3.94
N ILE A 382 -14.12 9.72 4.93
CA ILE A 382 -12.92 10.53 4.71
C ILE A 382 -11.73 9.59 4.54
N SER A 383 -10.87 9.89 3.55
CA SER A 383 -9.61 9.18 3.34
C SER A 383 -8.58 9.56 4.40
N GLY A 384 -7.58 8.70 4.62
CA GLY A 384 -6.45 9.01 5.50
C GLY A 384 -5.55 10.15 4.97
N GLY A 385 -5.68 10.52 3.70
CA GLY A 385 -4.93 11.62 3.09
C GLY A 385 -3.47 11.27 2.80
N LEU A 386 -2.66 12.32 2.68
CA LEU A 386 -1.23 12.23 2.35
C LEU A 386 -0.34 12.35 3.58
N VAL A 387 0.73 11.56 3.62
CA VAL A 387 1.81 11.67 4.62
C VAL A 387 3.16 11.77 3.92
N ASN A 388 3.89 12.87 4.13
CA ASN A 388 5.26 13.01 3.62
C ASN A 388 6.18 12.06 4.40
N LEU A 389 6.85 11.17 3.70
CA LEU A 389 7.85 10.27 4.25
C LEU A 389 9.16 10.98 4.56
N GLY A 390 9.46 12.06 3.83
CA GLY A 390 10.76 12.69 3.74
C GLY A 390 11.85 11.74 3.26
N GLU A 391 13.10 12.11 3.49
CA GLU A 391 14.27 11.28 3.15
C GLU A 391 14.50 10.11 4.09
N ARG A 392 15.05 9.00 3.58
CA ARG A 392 15.41 7.84 4.42
C ARG A 392 16.37 8.22 5.54
N SER A 393 17.31 9.13 5.26
CA SER A 393 18.28 9.59 6.26
C SER A 393 17.71 10.59 7.26
N LYS A 394 16.57 11.23 6.92
CA LYS A 394 15.85 12.18 7.76
C LYS A 394 14.32 12.01 7.60
N PRO A 395 13.75 10.89 8.09
CA PRO A 395 12.32 10.63 7.89
C PRO A 395 11.47 11.70 8.56
N LEU A 396 10.31 11.99 7.96
CA LEU A 396 9.33 12.94 8.48
C LEU A 396 8.10 12.23 9.03
N ASN A 397 7.30 12.94 9.83
CA ASN A 397 5.96 12.50 10.25
C ASN A 397 5.91 11.11 10.91
N SER A 398 6.93 10.73 11.70
CA SER A 398 7.04 9.39 12.31
C SER A 398 7.11 8.25 11.28
N SER A 399 7.68 8.54 10.11
CA SER A 399 7.86 7.59 9.01
C SER A 399 9.19 6.85 9.06
N GLU A 400 9.81 6.69 10.23
CA GLU A 400 11.11 6.02 10.36
C GLU A 400 11.05 4.54 9.92
N PHE A 401 9.84 3.99 9.70
CA PHE A 401 9.66 2.67 9.10
C PHE A 401 10.27 2.57 7.69
N ILE A 402 10.46 3.67 6.96
CA ILE A 402 11.16 3.68 5.67
C ILE A 402 12.64 3.33 5.79
N GLN A 403 13.21 3.37 7.01
CA GLN A 403 14.57 2.95 7.27
C GLN A 403 14.70 1.43 7.40
N PHE A 404 13.62 0.71 7.68
CA PHE A 404 13.62 -0.74 7.82
C PHE A 404 13.90 -1.41 6.46
N SER A 405 15.05 -2.09 6.37
CA SER A 405 15.53 -2.81 5.19
C SER A 405 15.08 -4.27 5.15
N GLY A 406 14.30 -4.72 6.13
CA GLY A 406 13.74 -6.08 6.17
C GLY A 406 12.48 -6.25 5.34
N LEU A 407 11.95 -7.48 5.34
CA LEU A 407 10.71 -7.82 4.64
C LEU A 407 9.50 -7.45 5.48
N TRP A 408 8.48 -6.89 4.84
CA TRP A 408 7.13 -6.78 5.35
C TRP A 408 6.39 -8.04 4.91
N GLY A 409 6.30 -9.04 5.79
CA GLY A 409 5.80 -10.38 5.47
C GLY A 409 6.87 -11.47 5.56
N SER A 410 6.43 -12.71 5.70
CA SER A 410 7.33 -13.86 5.87
C SER A 410 8.09 -14.17 4.57
N PRO A 411 9.29 -14.78 4.65
CA PRO A 411 9.93 -15.41 3.51
C PRO A 411 9.06 -16.54 2.95
N GLY A 412 8.88 -16.53 1.63
CA GLY A 412 8.16 -17.55 0.89
C GLY A 412 9.06 -18.71 0.47
N LYS A 413 8.48 -19.67 -0.27
CA LYS A 413 9.23 -20.76 -0.91
C LYS A 413 10.16 -20.28 -2.03
N ASN A 414 9.85 -19.12 -2.59
CA ASN A 414 10.63 -18.43 -3.60
C ASN A 414 10.51 -16.92 -3.34
N TYR A 415 11.26 -16.16 -4.11
CA TYR A 415 11.26 -14.70 -4.00
C TYR A 415 9.87 -14.09 -4.19
N ASP A 416 9.10 -14.57 -5.17
CA ASP A 416 7.81 -13.98 -5.57
C ASP A 416 6.71 -14.22 -4.52
N ASN A 417 6.88 -15.22 -3.65
CA ASN A 417 6.00 -15.55 -2.53
C ASN A 417 6.49 -15.01 -1.18
N SER A 418 7.52 -14.17 -1.17
CA SER A 418 8.07 -13.58 0.04
C SER A 418 7.56 -12.16 0.21
N GLY A 419 7.31 -11.74 1.46
CA GLY A 419 6.91 -10.37 1.78
C GLY A 419 7.84 -9.31 1.16
N ASP A 420 7.30 -8.12 0.91
CA ASP A 420 8.02 -7.10 0.16
C ASP A 420 9.02 -6.31 0.99
N TRP A 421 10.04 -5.78 0.34
CA TRP A 421 10.91 -4.80 1.01
C TRP A 421 10.12 -3.52 1.30
N GLY A 422 10.54 -2.79 2.33
CA GLY A 422 9.98 -1.45 2.59
C GLY A 422 10.21 -0.48 1.41
N PRO A 423 9.47 0.65 1.36
CA PRO A 423 9.47 1.57 0.22
C PRO A 423 10.86 2.00 -0.27
N ALA A 424 11.76 2.35 0.66
CA ALA A 424 13.11 2.81 0.32
C ALA A 424 14.06 1.69 -0.18
N TYR A 425 13.62 0.43 -0.12
CA TYR A 425 14.37 -0.76 -0.50
C TYR A 425 13.64 -1.63 -1.53
N GLN A 426 12.52 -1.15 -2.08
CA GLN A 426 11.71 -1.90 -3.05
C GLN A 426 12.55 -2.29 -4.27
N ASP A 427 12.39 -3.51 -4.78
CA ASP A 427 13.26 -4.05 -5.82
C ASP A 427 13.04 -3.47 -7.24
N THR A 428 12.06 -2.57 -7.39
CA THR A 428 11.65 -2.01 -8.68
C THR A 428 12.65 -0.97 -9.19
N ASP A 429 13.28 -1.18 -10.34
CA ASP A 429 14.20 -0.18 -10.94
C ASP A 429 15.33 0.28 -10.01
N LEU A 430 15.80 -0.66 -9.17
CA LEU A 430 16.97 -0.45 -8.35
C LEU A 430 18.17 -0.13 -9.23
N LEU A 431 18.93 0.87 -8.82
CA LEU A 431 20.29 1.05 -9.29
C LEU A 431 21.11 -0.21 -8.98
N SER A 432 22.25 -0.38 -9.66
CA SER A 432 23.18 -1.48 -9.39
C SER A 432 23.65 -1.56 -7.93
N ASN A 433 23.50 -0.48 -7.16
CA ASN A 433 23.80 -0.45 -5.73
C ASN A 433 22.69 -1.06 -4.84
N GLY A 434 21.58 -1.49 -5.45
CA GLY A 434 20.44 -2.06 -4.74
C GLY A 434 19.54 -1.02 -4.07
N TYR A 435 19.56 0.25 -4.49
CA TYR A 435 18.64 1.29 -4.01
C TYR A 435 17.92 1.97 -5.16
N LEU A 436 16.70 2.44 -4.88
CA LEU A 436 16.04 3.42 -5.73
C LEU A 436 16.85 4.71 -5.72
N ASN A 437 17.06 5.31 -6.89
CA ASN A 437 17.83 6.56 -7.01
C ASN A 437 17.26 7.66 -6.08
N ALA A 438 15.94 7.68 -5.92
CA ALA A 438 15.18 8.54 -5.02
C ALA A 438 15.70 8.51 -3.57
N TRP A 439 16.11 7.35 -3.08
CA TRP A 439 16.41 7.12 -1.66
C TRP A 439 17.91 6.98 -1.39
N ALA A 440 18.75 7.30 -2.39
CA ALA A 440 20.18 7.08 -2.35
C ALA A 440 20.97 8.23 -1.71
N ALA A 441 20.35 9.38 -1.48
CA ALA A 441 20.96 10.51 -0.79
C ALA A 441 21.38 10.12 0.65
N GLY A 442 22.57 10.58 1.06
CA GLY A 442 23.13 10.28 2.39
C GLY A 442 23.74 8.87 2.55
N MET A 443 23.82 8.06 1.49
CA MET A 443 24.51 6.77 1.55
C MET A 443 26.02 6.92 1.33
N ASN A 444 26.78 6.70 2.41
CA ASN A 444 28.21 6.49 2.31
C ASN A 444 28.48 5.15 1.59
N HIS A 445 28.79 5.22 0.28
CA HIS A 445 29.26 4.16 -0.64
C HIS A 445 28.20 3.33 -1.42
N PRO A 446 27.96 3.63 -2.71
CA PRO A 446 27.02 2.90 -3.57
C PRO A 446 27.63 1.67 -4.30
N LYS A 447 28.63 0.98 -3.73
CA LYS A 447 29.26 -0.18 -4.40
C LYS A 447 29.16 -1.47 -3.60
N ARG A 448 27.95 -1.91 -3.24
CA ARG A 448 27.76 -3.26 -2.67
C ARG A 448 26.41 -3.86 -3.09
N GLU A 449 26.41 -4.53 -4.23
CA GLU A 449 25.56 -5.71 -4.42
C GLU A 449 25.93 -6.69 -3.28
N GLU A 450 24.93 -7.08 -2.48
CA GLU A 450 25.07 -7.71 -1.15
C GLU A 450 25.65 -6.74 -0.09
N ALA A 451 24.76 -6.14 0.72
CA ALA A 451 25.11 -5.20 1.79
C ALA A 451 25.78 -5.90 2.99
N TYR A 452 26.91 -6.53 2.75
CA TYR A 452 27.87 -6.94 3.75
C TYR A 452 28.79 -5.74 4.06
N PRO A 453 28.80 -5.20 5.29
CA PRO A 453 29.81 -4.22 5.69
C PRO A 453 31.19 -4.91 5.75
N LEU A 454 31.91 -5.05 4.63
CA LEU A 454 33.37 -5.11 4.67
C LEU A 454 33.87 -3.86 5.40
N SER A 455 34.25 -4.10 6.65
CA SER A 455 35.14 -3.34 7.52
C SER A 455 35.44 -1.90 7.08
N ILE A 456 34.87 -0.95 7.81
CA ILE A 456 35.62 0.27 8.09
C ILE A 456 36.58 -0.13 9.21
N SER A 457 37.86 -0.29 8.89
CA SER A 457 38.91 -0.16 9.91
C SER A 457 39.02 1.34 10.21
N PRO A 458 39.25 1.73 11.48
CA PRO A 458 39.16 3.12 11.93
C PRO A 458 40.05 4.11 11.18
#